data_AF-A0A3R6PZE5-F1
#
_entry.id   AF-A0A3R6PZE5-F1
#
_cell.length_a   1.000
_cell.length_b   1.000
_cell.length_c   1.000
_cell.angle_alpha   90.00
_cell.angle_beta   90.00
_cell.angle_gamma   90.00
#
_symmetry.space_group_name_H-M   'P 1'
#
loop_
_entity.id
_entity.type
_entity.pdbx_description
1 polymer ?
#
loop_
_entity_poly.entity_id
_entity_poly.type
_entity_poly.pdbx_seq_one_letter_code
_entity_poly.pdbx_strand_id
1 'polypeptide(L)'
;MSHPNKKRLRRSMMFLNCQKPGLIKDPYIYRPDSIMLDLEDAVAENQKDAARYSLYHALQEIDYRGVERVVRINGLDTPHWKEDIRVCVAGGADTIRIAKTETAQDVHTVEEHVLA
;
A
#
# COMPACT_ATOMS: atom_id res chain seq x y z
N MET A 1 14.24 -17.21 -8.21
CA MET A 1 13.93 -16.46 -9.45
C MET A 1 14.27 -14.99 -9.24
N SER A 2 14.85 -14.30 -10.23
CA SER A 2 15.15 -12.87 -10.11
C SER A 2 13.88 -12.06 -10.36
N HIS A 3 13.34 -11.38 -9.33
CA HIS A 3 12.22 -10.45 -9.52
C HIS A 3 12.61 -9.38 -10.56
N PRO A 4 11.79 -9.15 -11.60
CA PRO A 4 12.11 -8.20 -12.68
C PRO A 4 12.31 -6.77 -12.14
N ASN A 5 11.65 -6.44 -11.03
CA ASN A 5 11.73 -5.12 -10.38
C ASN A 5 12.77 -5.04 -9.24
N LYS A 6 13.65 -6.05 -9.08
CA LYS A 6 14.65 -6.05 -8.00
C LYS A 6 15.59 -4.84 -8.06
N LYS A 7 15.89 -4.32 -9.26
CA LYS A 7 16.74 -3.15 -9.49
C LYS A 7 15.97 -1.85 -9.73
N ARG A 8 14.66 -1.82 -9.42
CA ARG A 8 13.86 -0.61 -9.56
C ARG A 8 14.38 0.51 -8.66
N LEU A 9 14.44 1.72 -9.21
CA LEU A 9 14.88 2.92 -8.51
C LEU A 9 13.84 3.36 -7.46
N ARG A 10 14.30 3.74 -6.26
CA ARG A 10 13.46 4.15 -5.12
C ARG A 10 14.12 5.28 -4.32
N ARG A 11 14.51 6.38 -4.99
CA ARG A 11 15.17 7.55 -4.35
C ARG A 11 14.17 8.48 -3.68
N SER A 12 12.94 8.53 -4.19
CA SER A 12 11.86 9.35 -3.65
C SER A 12 10.59 8.52 -3.43
N MET A 13 9.94 8.77 -2.29
CA MET A 13 8.69 8.11 -1.90
C MET A 13 7.73 9.17 -1.36
N MET A 14 6.61 9.38 -2.05
CA MET A 14 5.59 10.34 -1.64
C MET A 14 4.52 9.65 -0.78
N PHE A 15 4.29 10.14 0.44
CA PHE A 15 3.34 9.56 1.38
C PHE A 15 1.95 10.18 1.19
N LEU A 16 0.95 9.34 0.97
CA LEU A 16 -0.39 9.75 0.59
C LEU A 16 -1.42 9.04 1.46
N ASN A 17 -2.38 9.80 1.98
CA ASN A 17 -3.45 9.27 2.81
C ASN A 17 -4.59 8.75 1.93
N CYS A 18 -4.88 7.44 1.99
CA CYS A 18 -5.93 6.81 1.19
C CYS A 18 -7.35 7.30 1.54
N GLN A 19 -7.56 7.83 2.75
CA GLN A 19 -8.84 8.46 3.13
C GLN A 19 -9.13 9.74 2.33
N LYS A 20 -8.13 10.34 1.68
CA LYS A 20 -8.26 11.60 0.95
C LYS A 20 -8.07 11.36 -0.57
N PRO A 21 -9.13 11.07 -1.34
CA PRO A 21 -9.04 10.82 -2.78
C PRO A 21 -8.29 11.90 -3.56
N GLY A 22 -8.43 13.17 -3.15
CA GLY A 22 -7.72 14.29 -3.77
C GLY A 22 -6.19 14.20 -3.70
N LEU A 23 -5.63 13.50 -2.71
CA LEU A 23 -4.17 13.34 -2.57
C LEU A 23 -3.63 12.17 -3.42
N ILE A 24 -4.43 11.13 -3.64
CA ILE A 24 -4.00 9.92 -4.34
C ILE A 24 -4.26 9.97 -5.85
N LYS A 25 -5.05 10.96 -6.32
CA LYS A 25 -5.49 11.08 -7.72
C LYS A 25 -4.35 11.36 -8.71
N ASP A 26 -3.49 12.33 -8.41
CA ASP A 26 -2.50 12.86 -9.35
C ASP A 26 -1.05 12.98 -8.81
N PRO A 27 -0.58 12.17 -7.84
CA PRO A 27 0.79 12.30 -7.31
C PRO A 27 1.87 12.05 -8.37
N TYR A 28 1.54 11.36 -9.47
CA TYR A 28 2.45 11.10 -10.59
C TYR A 28 2.95 12.39 -11.27
N ILE A 29 2.26 13.54 -11.12
CA ILE A 29 2.71 14.82 -11.70
C ILE A 29 4.07 15.27 -11.14
N TYR A 30 4.37 14.87 -9.90
CA TYR A 30 5.64 15.18 -9.22
C TYR A 30 6.77 14.22 -9.59
N ARG A 31 6.48 13.19 -10.41
CA ARG A 31 7.44 12.17 -10.86
C ARG A 31 8.21 11.50 -9.70
N PRO A 32 7.54 11.04 -8.62
CA PRO A 32 8.24 10.27 -7.60
C PRO A 32 8.63 8.89 -8.16
N ASP A 33 9.68 8.28 -7.61
CA ASP A 33 10.04 6.91 -7.98
C ASP A 33 8.97 5.90 -7.47
N SER A 34 8.41 6.19 -6.28
CA SER A 34 7.35 5.43 -5.61
C SER A 34 6.34 6.33 -4.90
N ILE A 35 5.11 5.86 -4.75
CA ILE A 35 4.11 6.41 -3.85
C ILE A 35 3.82 5.41 -2.72
N MET A 36 3.62 5.92 -1.52
CA MET A 36 3.18 5.16 -0.36
C MET A 36 1.72 5.52 -0.10
N LEU A 37 0.82 4.63 -0.46
CA LEU A 37 -0.61 4.69 -0.20
C LEU A 37 -0.85 4.15 1.22
N ASP A 38 -1.18 5.05 2.15
CA ASP A 38 -1.22 4.74 3.57
C ASP A 38 -2.62 4.36 4.07
N LEU A 39 -2.71 3.21 4.73
CA LEU A 39 -3.90 2.77 5.48
C LEU A 39 -3.71 2.85 7.00
N GLU A 40 -2.51 3.17 7.49
CA GLU A 40 -2.15 3.10 8.91
C GLU A 40 -2.33 4.46 9.62
N ASP A 41 -1.28 5.07 10.15
CA ASP A 41 -1.39 6.23 11.06
C ASP A 41 -2.00 7.49 10.41
N ALA A 42 -1.95 7.64 9.08
CA ALA A 42 -2.59 8.78 8.42
C ALA A 42 -4.12 8.64 8.34
N VAL A 43 -4.69 7.45 8.59
CA VAL A 43 -6.11 7.18 8.44
C VAL A 43 -6.78 7.08 9.81
N ALA A 44 -7.84 7.87 10.01
CA ALA A 44 -8.64 7.80 11.22
C ALA A 44 -9.27 6.40 11.40
N GLU A 45 -9.39 5.94 12.64
CA GLU A 45 -9.86 4.59 12.97
C GLU A 45 -11.24 4.27 12.37
N ASN A 46 -12.18 5.22 12.45
CA ASN A 46 -13.53 5.10 11.89
C ASN A 46 -13.60 5.31 10.37
N GLN A 47 -12.45 5.37 9.69
CA GLN A 47 -12.34 5.66 8.26
C GLN A 47 -11.51 4.61 7.51
N LYS A 48 -11.10 3.52 8.18
CA LYS A 48 -10.32 2.43 7.58
C LYS A 48 -11.03 1.82 6.38
N ASP A 49 -12.34 1.56 6.49
CA ASP A 49 -13.13 0.99 5.38
C ASP A 49 -13.22 1.94 4.18
N ALA A 50 -13.44 3.24 4.43
CA ALA A 50 -13.47 4.24 3.37
C ALA A 50 -12.11 4.39 2.68
N ALA A 51 -11.01 4.33 3.46
CA ALA A 51 -9.65 4.37 2.93
C ALA A 51 -9.32 3.14 2.09
N ARG A 52 -9.76 1.95 2.49
CA ARG A 52 -9.64 0.71 1.70
C ARG A 52 -10.40 0.78 0.39
N TYR A 53 -11.64 1.27 0.42
CA TYR A 53 -12.44 1.47 -0.78
C TYR A 53 -11.75 2.42 -1.75
N SER A 54 -11.30 3.57 -1.25
CA SER A 54 -10.53 4.56 -2.01
C SER A 54 -9.23 3.98 -2.58
N LEU A 55 -8.50 3.20 -1.79
CA LEU A 55 -7.29 2.49 -2.23
C LEU A 55 -7.58 1.52 -3.39
N TYR A 56 -8.60 0.68 -3.25
CA TYR A 56 -8.95 -0.31 -4.28
C TYR A 56 -9.20 0.37 -5.63
N HIS A 57 -10.06 1.39 -5.64
CA HIS A 57 -10.38 2.13 -6.86
C HIS A 57 -9.16 2.89 -7.39
N ALA A 58 -8.34 3.48 -6.53
CA ALA A 58 -7.11 4.13 -6.95
C ALA A 58 -6.15 3.15 -7.66
N LEU A 59 -5.98 1.94 -7.14
CA LEU A 59 -5.11 0.93 -7.74
C LEU A 59 -5.65 0.38 -9.07
N GLN A 60 -6.97 0.32 -9.24
CA GLN A 60 -7.62 -0.22 -10.44
C GLN A 60 -7.82 0.82 -11.56
N GLU A 61 -8.10 2.08 -11.20
CA GLU A 61 -8.59 3.09 -12.15
C GLU A 61 -7.54 4.14 -12.51
N ILE A 62 -6.54 4.38 -11.64
CA ILE A 62 -5.54 5.43 -11.87
C ILE A 62 -4.32 4.88 -12.59
N ASP A 63 -4.02 5.44 -13.76
CA ASP A 63 -2.72 5.26 -14.40
C ASP A 63 -1.65 6.12 -13.72
N TYR A 64 -0.87 5.50 -12.84
CA TYR A 64 0.28 6.12 -12.18
C TYR A 64 1.53 6.23 -13.05
N ARG A 65 1.44 5.96 -14.36
CA ARG A 65 2.50 6.19 -15.37
C ARG A 65 3.83 5.51 -15.03
N GLY A 66 3.73 4.30 -14.48
CA GLY A 66 4.87 3.49 -14.10
C GLY A 66 5.53 3.86 -12.76
N VAL A 67 4.97 4.79 -11.97
CA VAL A 67 5.35 5.04 -10.57
C VAL A 67 5.00 3.81 -9.71
N GLU A 68 5.87 3.44 -8.77
CA GLU A 68 5.63 2.26 -7.92
C GLU A 68 4.53 2.53 -6.91
N ARG A 69 3.58 1.61 -6.78
CA ARG A 69 2.46 1.70 -5.85
C ARG A 69 2.76 0.83 -4.64
N VAL A 70 3.33 1.45 -3.61
CA VAL A 70 3.56 0.79 -2.31
C VAL A 70 2.36 1.07 -1.42
N VAL A 71 1.81 0.05 -0.77
CA VAL A 71 0.72 0.22 0.20
C VAL A 71 1.23 -0.11 1.59
N ARG A 72 1.04 0.81 2.54
CA ARG A 72 1.31 0.55 3.97
C ARG A 72 0.05 0.04 4.64
N ILE A 73 0.09 -1.21 5.09
CA ILE A 73 -1.00 -1.84 5.84
C ILE A 73 -0.93 -1.47 7.32
N ASN A 74 -2.02 -1.65 8.05
CA ASN A 74 -2.05 -1.51 9.49
C ASN A 74 -1.16 -2.56 10.19
N GLY A 75 -0.80 -2.29 11.45
CA GLY A 75 -0.02 -3.21 12.28
C GLY A 75 -0.73 -4.54 12.52
N LEU A 76 0.05 -5.61 12.71
CA LEU A 76 -0.46 -6.97 12.91
C LEU A 76 -1.21 -7.14 14.25
N ASP A 77 -1.03 -6.19 15.16
CA ASP A 77 -1.72 -6.04 16.44
C ASP A 77 -3.13 -5.44 16.31
N THR A 78 -3.51 -4.98 15.12
CA THR A 78 -4.83 -4.38 14.84
C THR A 78 -5.79 -5.39 14.19
N PRO A 79 -7.12 -5.18 14.21
CA PRO A 79 -8.04 -6.01 13.46
C PRO A 79 -8.03 -5.77 11.93
N HIS A 80 -7.26 -4.77 11.47
CA HIS A 80 -7.38 -4.19 10.13
C HIS A 80 -6.53 -4.86 9.06
N TRP A 81 -5.35 -5.35 9.42
CA TRP A 81 -4.30 -5.73 8.47
C TRP A 81 -4.71 -6.83 7.49
N LYS A 82 -5.59 -7.77 7.89
CA LYS A 82 -6.04 -8.86 7.01
C LYS A 82 -6.88 -8.33 5.84
N GLU A 83 -7.80 -7.40 6.12
CA GLU A 83 -8.58 -6.77 5.06
C GLU A 83 -7.71 -5.85 4.21
N ASP A 84 -6.74 -5.16 4.82
CA ASP A 84 -5.77 -4.35 4.07
C ASP A 84 -5.01 -5.20 3.04
N ILE A 85 -4.53 -6.40 3.43
CA ILE A 85 -3.86 -7.33 2.52
C ILE A 85 -4.80 -7.76 1.39
N ARG A 86 -6.05 -8.16 1.70
CA ARG A 86 -7.04 -8.54 0.68
C ARG A 86 -7.21 -7.45 -0.36
N VAL A 87 -7.34 -6.20 0.08
CA VAL A 87 -7.49 -5.04 -0.82
C VAL A 87 -6.21 -4.77 -1.61
N CYS A 88 -5.03 -4.90 -1.01
CA CYS A 88 -3.75 -4.74 -1.71
C CYS A 88 -3.59 -5.76 -2.84
N VAL A 89 -3.90 -7.03 -2.57
CA VAL A 89 -3.81 -8.14 -3.54
C VAL A 89 -4.85 -7.95 -4.64
N ALA A 90 -6.11 -7.73 -4.28
CA ALA A 90 -7.19 -7.51 -5.25
C ALA A 90 -6.98 -6.27 -6.11
N GLY A 91 -6.41 -5.20 -5.54
CA GLY A 91 -6.10 -3.96 -6.26
C GLY A 91 -4.85 -4.06 -7.12
N GLY A 92 -3.97 -5.04 -6.91
CA GLY A 92 -2.73 -5.20 -7.66
C GLY A 92 -1.64 -4.21 -7.23
N ALA A 93 -1.46 -4.00 -5.92
CA ALA A 93 -0.36 -3.23 -5.37
C ALA A 93 1.01 -3.80 -5.78
N ASP A 94 2.00 -2.95 -6.04
CA ASP A 94 3.35 -3.40 -6.43
C ASP A 94 4.16 -3.89 -5.23
N THR A 95 3.87 -3.36 -4.04
CA THR A 95 4.57 -3.72 -2.80
C THR A 95 3.68 -3.48 -1.59
N ILE A 96 3.71 -4.40 -0.63
CA ILE A 96 3.09 -4.25 0.68
C ILE A 96 4.17 -3.87 1.70
N ARG A 97 3.95 -2.77 2.42
CA ARG A 97 4.79 -2.27 3.50
C ARG A 97 4.12 -2.62 4.83
N ILE A 98 4.76 -3.49 5.60
CA ILE A 98 4.29 -3.91 6.93
C ILE A 98 4.61 -2.79 7.94
N ALA A 99 3.61 -2.36 8.72
CA ALA A 99 3.82 -1.42 9.81
C ALA A 99 4.37 -2.14 11.05
N LYS A 100 5.25 -1.47 11.80
CA LYS A 100 5.73 -1.90 13.13
C LYS A 100 6.26 -3.35 13.16
N THR A 101 6.98 -3.77 12.13
CA THR A 101 7.60 -5.10 12.07
C THR A 101 8.70 -5.24 13.12
N GLU A 102 8.58 -6.23 14.00
CA GLU A 102 9.55 -6.50 15.06
C GLU A 102 10.25 -7.85 14.86
N THR A 103 9.60 -8.81 14.18
CA THR A 103 10.11 -10.18 14.03
C THR A 103 10.08 -10.68 12.59
N ALA A 104 10.88 -11.70 12.30
CA ALA A 104 10.78 -12.42 11.02
C ALA A 104 9.42 -13.11 10.85
N GLN A 105 8.78 -13.53 11.96
CA GLN A 105 7.48 -14.18 11.93
C GLN A 105 6.38 -13.23 11.42
N ASP A 106 6.49 -11.93 11.68
CA ASP A 106 5.55 -10.93 11.16
C ASP A 106 5.56 -10.94 9.62
N VAL A 107 6.75 -11.05 9.03
CA VAL A 107 6.93 -11.11 7.57
C VAL A 107 6.34 -12.40 7.00
N HIS A 108 6.62 -13.55 7.62
CA HIS A 108 6.05 -14.84 7.19
C HIS A 108 4.53 -14.87 7.33
N THR A 109 3.99 -14.30 8.40
CA THR A 109 2.54 -14.20 8.62
C THR A 109 1.87 -13.39 7.51
N VAL A 110 2.46 -12.26 7.10
CA VAL A 110 1.95 -11.46 5.97
C VAL A 110 2.09 -12.21 4.65
N GLU A 111 3.22 -12.89 4.41
CA GLU A 111 3.44 -13.70 3.20
C GLU A 111 2.36 -14.78 3.02
N GLU A 112 2.02 -15.52 4.08
CA GLU A 112 0.94 -16.52 4.06
C GLU A 112 -0.40 -15.92 3.63
N HIS A 113 -0.73 -14.70 4.11
CA HIS A 113 -1.99 -14.04 3.79
C HIS A 113 -2.02 -13.40 2.41
N VAL A 114 -0.84 -13.11 1.82
CA VAL A 114 -0.73 -12.62 0.43
C VAL A 114 -0.92 -13.77 -0.57
N LEU A 115 -0.55 -14.99 -0.20
CA LEU A 115 -0.63 -16.19 -1.05
C LEU A 115 -1.95 -16.96 -0.95
N ALA A 116 -2.78 -16.64 0.05
CA ALA A 116 -4.08 -17.28 0.31
C ALA A 116 -5.18 -16.78 -0.63
#